data_AF-A0A1Y1ZD10-F1
#
_entry.id   AF-A0A1Y1ZD10-F1
#
_cell.length_a   1.000
_cell.length_b   1.000
_cell.length_c   1.000
_cell.angle_alpha   90.00
_cell.angle_beta   90.00
_cell.angle_gamma   90.00
#
_symmetry.space_group_name_H-M   'P 1'
#
loop_
_entity.id
_entity.type
_entity.pdbx_description
1 polymer ?
#
loop_
_entity_poly.entity_id
_entity_poly.type
_entity_poly.pdbx_seq_one_letter_code
_entity_poly.pdbx_strand_id
1 'polypeptide(L)'
;MSKFKHHSNFMNKRYFKGLQKRNNIQHDEIECKINKAEECVLNLQKIMPIAISRYYVQKYFDDNIKIKVKEMFENIEEAMIDRIPKIEWLDDEIKEYGIQKVLSMKNIIGYTDDIMNPKKLYQYYKNLEINNYFDF
;
A
#
# COMPACT_ATOMS: atom_id res chain seq x y z
N MET A 1 25.49 -9.15 -18.37
CA MET A 1 24.31 -9.34 -17.50
C MET A 1 24.51 -8.52 -16.23
N SER A 2 23.98 -7.28 -16.21
CA SER A 2 24.22 -6.32 -15.12
C SER A 2 23.22 -6.54 -13.98
N LYS A 3 23.73 -6.82 -12.77
CA LYS A 3 22.93 -6.91 -11.54
C LYS A 3 22.59 -5.49 -11.10
N PHE A 4 21.33 -5.08 -11.26
CA PHE A 4 20.82 -3.85 -10.64
C PHE A 4 20.80 -4.05 -9.12
N LYS A 5 21.78 -3.47 -8.43
CA LYS A 5 21.77 -3.36 -6.97
C LYS A 5 20.82 -2.23 -6.58
N HIS A 6 19.68 -2.56 -5.99
CA HIS A 6 18.84 -1.56 -5.31
C HIS A 6 19.54 -1.10 -4.02
N HIS A 7 20.38 -0.07 -4.12
CA HIS A 7 20.83 0.66 -2.94
C HIS A 7 19.68 1.56 -2.46
N SER A 8 19.04 1.19 -1.36
CA SER A 8 18.16 2.14 -0.66
C SER A 8 19.05 3.18 0.02
N ASN A 9 19.17 4.36 -0.58
CA ASN A 9 19.83 5.49 0.04
C ASN A 9 18.96 6.02 1.20
N PHE A 10 19.15 5.48 2.40
CA PHE A 10 18.64 6.08 3.62
C PHE A 10 19.42 7.37 3.88
N MET A 11 18.88 8.50 3.43
CA MET A 11 19.44 9.82 3.68
C MET A 11 19.62 10.02 5.20
N ASN A 12 20.84 10.36 5.63
CA ASN A 12 21.17 10.60 7.03
C ASN A 12 20.25 11.70 7.60
N LYS A 13 19.70 11.47 8.80
CA LYS A 13 18.88 12.43 9.55
C LYS A 13 19.53 13.82 9.65
N ARG A 14 20.86 13.88 9.69
CA ARG A 14 21.67 15.12 9.66
C ARG A 14 21.60 15.83 8.30
N TYR A 15 21.65 15.10 7.18
CA TYR A 15 21.47 15.68 5.84
C TYR A 15 20.04 16.19 5.66
N PHE A 16 19.03 15.44 6.14
CA PHE A 16 17.63 15.85 6.03
C PHE A 16 17.33 17.12 6.83
N LYS A 17 17.76 17.18 8.10
CA LYS A 17 17.69 18.41 8.91
C LYS A 17 18.44 19.58 8.26
N GLY A 18 19.59 19.29 7.66
CA GLY A 18 20.39 20.27 6.92
C GLY A 18 19.73 20.79 5.65
N LEU A 19 18.86 20.01 4.99
CA LEU A 19 18.08 20.40 3.81
C LEU A 19 16.82 21.19 4.18
N GLN A 20 16.10 20.76 5.22
CA GLN A 20 14.93 21.48 5.74
C GLN A 20 15.29 22.90 6.17
N LYS A 21 16.41 23.05 6.89
CA LYS A 21 16.94 24.35 7.32
C LYS A 21 17.42 25.21 6.15
N ARG A 22 17.88 24.60 5.05
CA ARG A 22 18.36 25.32 3.85
C ARG A 22 17.22 25.86 3.00
N ASN A 23 16.08 25.16 2.97
CA ASN A 23 14.93 25.50 2.15
C ASN A 23 13.90 26.37 2.88
N ASN A 24 14.19 26.87 4.09
CA ASN A 24 13.26 27.67 4.91
C ASN A 24 11.84 27.08 4.99
N ILE A 25 11.74 25.74 5.02
CA ILE A 25 10.46 25.06 5.16
C ILE A 25 10.11 25.10 6.65
N GLN A 26 9.41 26.15 7.06
CA GLN A 26 8.80 26.23 8.37
C GLN A 26 7.49 25.44 8.29
N HIS A 27 7.55 24.18 8.73
CA HIS A 27 6.32 23.49 9.07
C HIS A 27 5.76 24.16 10.32
N ASP A 28 4.63 24.85 10.18
CA ASP A 28 3.83 25.28 11.32
C ASP A 28 3.55 24.07 12.23
N GLU A 29 3.70 24.29 13.53
CA GLU A 29 4.07 23.31 14.54
C GLU A 29 3.00 22.24 14.80
N ILE A 30 3.07 21.14 14.07
CA ILE A 30 2.97 19.82 14.68
C ILE A 30 4.27 19.10 14.36
N GLU A 31 5.33 19.38 15.13
CA GLU A 31 6.51 18.53 15.13
C GLU A 31 6.11 17.19 15.76
N CYS A 32 5.58 16.28 14.95
CA CYS A 32 5.35 14.92 15.36
C CYS A 32 6.74 14.30 15.58
N LYS A 33 7.21 14.32 16.82
CA LYS A 33 8.49 13.72 17.23
C LYS A 33 8.35 12.21 17.13
N ILE A 34 8.54 11.69 15.92
CA ILE A 34 8.58 10.26 15.64
C ILE A 34 9.71 9.67 16.50
N ASN A 35 9.35 8.72 17.36
CA ASN A 35 10.34 8.06 18.20
C ASN A 35 11.19 7.07 17.36
N LYS A 36 12.30 6.58 17.92
CA LYS A 36 13.20 5.68 17.18
C LYS A 36 12.52 4.39 16.72
N ALA A 37 11.60 3.85 17.50
CA ALA A 37 10.90 2.61 17.14
C ALA A 37 9.95 2.84 15.97
N GLU A 38 9.21 3.94 15.98
CA GLU A 38 8.36 4.36 14.85
C GLU A 38 9.20 4.63 13.59
N GLU A 39 10.36 5.27 13.72
CA GLU A 39 11.29 5.47 12.61
C GLU A 39 11.76 4.13 12.01
N CYS A 40 12.08 3.15 12.86
CA CYS A 40 12.41 1.79 12.42
C CYS A 40 11.24 1.12 11.70
N VAL A 41 10.02 1.20 12.23
CA VAL A 41 8.82 0.63 11.58
C VAL A 41 8.57 1.28 10.23
N LEU A 42 8.69 2.60 10.12
CA LEU A 42 8.52 3.33 8.85
C LEU A 42 9.61 2.94 7.83
N ASN A 43 10.84 2.71 8.27
CA ASN A 43 11.90 2.23 7.39
C ASN A 43 11.66 0.79 6.94
N LEU A 44 11.26 -0.09 7.86
CA LEU A 44 10.87 -1.45 7.53
C LEU A 44 9.68 -1.46 6.56
N GLN A 45 8.69 -0.58 6.73
CA GLN A 45 7.53 -0.49 5.84
C GLN A 45 7.93 -0.12 4.41
N LYS A 46 9.02 0.66 4.23
CA LYS A 46 9.55 0.99 2.90
C LYS A 46 10.26 -0.20 2.24
N ILE A 47 10.97 -1.03 3.02
CA ILE A 47 11.77 -2.15 2.50
C ILE A 47 10.91 -3.42 2.34
N MET A 48 10.11 -3.72 3.35
CA MET A 48 9.33 -4.95 3.48
C MET A 48 7.84 -4.67 3.78
N PRO A 49 7.13 -3.90 2.94
CA PRO A 49 5.73 -3.54 3.18
C PRO A 49 4.84 -4.76 3.33
N ILE A 50 5.02 -5.78 2.49
CA ILE A 50 4.16 -6.97 2.47
C ILE A 50 4.38 -7.84 3.72
N ALA A 51 5.63 -7.97 4.19
CA ALA A 51 5.91 -8.73 5.40
C ALA A 51 5.29 -8.07 6.65
N ILE A 52 5.39 -6.74 6.76
CA ILE A 52 4.73 -5.99 7.83
C ILE A 52 3.20 -6.11 7.73
N SER A 53 2.64 -5.95 6.54
CA SER A 53 1.20 -6.11 6.32
C SER A 53 0.72 -7.50 6.73
N ARG A 54 1.45 -8.56 6.38
CA ARG A 54 1.13 -9.92 6.84
C ARG A 54 1.11 -10.00 8.37
N TYR A 55 2.15 -9.47 9.03
CA TYR A 55 2.24 -9.48 10.49
C TYR A 55 1.08 -8.72 11.13
N TYR A 56 0.71 -7.57 10.58
CA TYR A 56 -0.45 -6.80 11.03
C TYR A 56 -1.74 -7.59 10.88
N VAL A 57 -1.96 -8.20 9.71
CA VAL A 57 -3.18 -8.98 9.43
C VAL A 57 -3.31 -10.16 10.39
N GLN A 58 -2.23 -10.91 10.59
CA GLN A 58 -2.21 -12.06 11.51
C GLN A 58 -2.55 -11.69 12.96
N LYS A 59 -2.31 -10.45 13.37
CA LYS A 59 -2.45 -10.03 14.77
C LYS A 59 -3.70 -9.20 15.04
N TYR A 60 -4.15 -8.40 14.08
CA TYR A 60 -5.15 -7.35 14.32
C TYR A 60 -6.29 -7.31 13.32
N PHE A 61 -6.16 -7.93 12.14
CA PHE A 61 -7.19 -7.81 11.11
C PHE A 61 -8.28 -8.88 11.34
N ASP A 62 -9.50 -8.42 11.53
CA ASP A 62 -10.67 -9.26 11.71
C ASP A 62 -11.30 -9.60 10.35
N ASP A 63 -11.42 -10.90 10.05
CA ASP A 63 -12.04 -11.40 8.82
C ASP A 63 -13.50 -10.95 8.67
N ASN A 64 -14.21 -10.64 9.76
CA ASN A 64 -15.57 -10.09 9.71
C ASN A 64 -15.61 -8.71 9.03
N ILE A 65 -14.55 -7.92 9.14
CA ILE A 65 -14.46 -6.62 8.46
C ILE A 65 -14.39 -6.84 6.94
N LYS A 66 -13.68 -7.88 6.50
CA LYS A 66 -13.59 -8.24 5.06
C LYS A 66 -14.96 -8.55 4.48
N ILE A 67 -15.81 -9.26 5.22
CA ILE A 67 -17.18 -9.60 4.80
C ILE A 67 -18.03 -8.33 4.68
N LYS A 68 -18.05 -7.48 5.71
CA LYS A 68 -18.83 -6.23 5.70
C LYS A 68 -18.43 -5.27 4.59
N VAL A 69 -17.13 -5.13 4.36
CA VAL A 69 -16.62 -4.26 3.29
C VAL A 69 -16.94 -4.87 1.92
N LYS A 70 -16.93 -6.20 1.76
CA LYS A 70 -17.32 -6.87 0.52
C LYS A 70 -18.77 -6.57 0.15
N GLU A 71 -19.68 -6.70 1.12
CA GLU A 71 -21.09 -6.33 0.95
C GLU A 71 -21.25 -4.85 0.55
N MET A 72 -20.48 -3.94 1.17
CA MET A 72 -20.48 -2.53 0.79
C MET A 72 -20.03 -2.30 -0.65
N PHE A 73 -19.00 -3.02 -1.12
CA PHE A 73 -18.56 -2.94 -2.53
C PHE A 73 -19.60 -3.50 -3.49
N GLU A 74 -20.22 -4.63 -3.16
CA GLU A 74 -21.30 -5.22 -3.98
C GLU A 74 -22.48 -4.26 -4.13
N ASN A 75 -22.88 -3.59 -3.05
CA ASN A 75 -23.92 -2.55 -3.10
C ASN A 75 -23.52 -1.34 -3.97
N ILE A 76 -22.24 -0.95 -3.97
CA ILE A 76 -21.74 0.14 -4.83
C ILE A 76 -21.76 -0.27 -6.30
N GLU A 77 -21.33 -1.50 -6.61
CA GLU A 77 -21.36 -2.05 -7.97
C GLU A 77 -22.79 -2.11 -8.50
N GLU A 78 -23.73 -2.62 -7.71
CA GLU A 78 -25.15 -2.67 -8.05
C GLU A 78 -25.71 -1.25 -8.29
N ALA A 79 -25.41 -0.31 -7.40
CA ALA A 79 -25.83 1.08 -7.58
C ALA A 79 -25.25 1.72 -8.85
N MET A 80 -24.03 1.37 -9.25
CA MET A 80 -23.44 1.83 -10.51
C MET A 80 -24.13 1.21 -11.72
N ILE A 81 -24.36 -0.11 -11.71
CA ILE A 81 -25.07 -0.83 -12.76
C ILE A 81 -26.49 -0.25 -12.94
N ASP A 82 -27.16 0.09 -11.85
CA ASP A 82 -28.49 0.72 -11.86
C ASP A 82 -28.48 2.18 -12.32
N ARG A 83 -27.36 2.89 -12.15
CA ARG A 83 -27.24 4.32 -12.45
C ARG A 83 -26.82 4.57 -13.89
N ILE A 84 -25.89 3.78 -14.42
CA ILE A 84 -25.30 3.97 -15.76
C ILE A 84 -26.37 4.07 -16.87
N PRO A 85 -27.40 3.20 -16.93
CA PRO A 85 -28.47 3.29 -17.93
C PRO A 85 -29.25 4.61 -17.89
N LYS A 86 -29.32 5.26 -16.72
CA LYS A 86 -30.09 6.49 -16.46
C LYS A 86 -29.29 7.78 -16.74
N ILE A 87 -28.13 7.68 -17.38
CA ILE A 87 -27.28 8.84 -17.71
C ILE A 87 -27.62 9.31 -19.13
N GLU A 88 -28.27 10.47 -19.24
CA GLU A 88 -28.81 10.97 -20.51
C GLU A 88 -27.74 11.43 -21.51
N TRP A 89 -26.57 11.88 -21.03
CA TRP A 89 -25.50 12.38 -21.90
C TRP A 89 -24.62 11.26 -22.50
N LEU A 90 -24.85 9.99 -22.13
CA LEU A 90 -24.11 8.85 -22.65
C LEU A 90 -24.89 8.16 -23.76
N ASP A 91 -24.18 7.82 -24.84
CA ASP A 91 -24.69 6.92 -25.87
C ASP A 91 -24.83 5.50 -25.32
N ASP A 92 -25.76 4.73 -25.89
CA ASP A 92 -26.09 3.40 -25.39
C ASP A 92 -24.90 2.42 -25.46
N GLU A 93 -24.05 2.54 -26.48
CA GLU A 93 -22.80 1.77 -26.58
C GLU A 93 -21.84 2.07 -25.41
N ILE A 94 -21.71 3.33 -25.02
CA ILE A 94 -20.85 3.74 -23.90
C ILE A 94 -21.44 3.25 -22.56
N LYS A 95 -22.76 3.22 -22.42
CA LYS A 95 -23.44 2.67 -21.23
C LYS A 95 -23.15 1.19 -21.06
N GLU A 96 -23.27 0.40 -22.14
CA GLU A 96 -22.94 -1.02 -22.16
C GLU A 96 -21.48 -1.24 -21.73
N TYR A 97 -20.55 -0.48 -22.32
CA TYR A 97 -19.13 -0.54 -21.95
C TYR A 97 -18.90 -0.17 -20.47
N GLY A 98 -19.62 0.84 -19.96
CA GLY A 98 -19.58 1.24 -18.56
C GLY A 98 -19.99 0.10 -17.62
N ILE A 99 -21.07 -0.62 -17.94
CA ILE A 99 -21.54 -1.76 -17.16
C ILE A 99 -20.50 -2.89 -17.19
N GLN A 100 -19.97 -3.23 -18.36
CA GLN A 100 -18.93 -4.25 -18.50
C GLN A 100 -17.65 -3.88 -17.72
N LYS A 101 -17.32 -2.59 -17.65
CA LYS A 101 -16.22 -2.09 -16.83
C LYS A 101 -16.48 -2.31 -15.34
N VAL A 102 -17.68 -2.00 -14.84
CA VAL A 102 -18.04 -2.25 -13.44
C VAL A 102 -17.94 -3.75 -13.12
N LEU A 103 -18.55 -4.61 -13.96
CA LEU A 103 -18.54 -6.07 -13.78
C LEU A 103 -17.12 -6.70 -13.84
N SER A 104 -16.16 -6.02 -14.45
CA SER A 104 -14.77 -6.49 -14.57
C SER A 104 -13.82 -5.91 -13.51
N MET A 105 -14.31 -5.04 -12.63
CA MET A 105 -13.51 -4.51 -11.52
C MET A 105 -13.09 -5.64 -10.58
N LYS A 106 -11.82 -5.60 -10.13
CA LYS A 106 -11.28 -6.53 -9.14
C LYS A 106 -11.28 -5.87 -7.77
N ASN A 107 -11.97 -6.46 -6.82
CA ASN A 107 -12.04 -5.97 -5.45
C ASN A 107 -10.91 -6.56 -4.60
N ILE A 108 -10.01 -5.70 -4.13
CA ILE A 108 -8.94 -6.06 -3.18
C ILE A 108 -9.29 -5.42 -1.84
N ILE A 109 -9.72 -6.23 -0.88
CA ILE A 109 -10.18 -5.77 0.43
C ILE A 109 -9.15 -6.15 1.50
N GLY A 110 -8.47 -5.14 2.03
CA GLY A 110 -7.45 -5.27 3.08
C GLY A 110 -6.12 -5.84 2.56
N TYR A 111 -6.10 -7.13 2.22
CA TYR A 111 -4.91 -7.83 1.77
C TYR A 111 -5.24 -8.91 0.72
N THR A 112 -4.24 -9.33 -0.05
CA THR A 112 -4.35 -10.47 -0.97
C THR A 112 -3.93 -11.76 -0.27
N ASP A 113 -4.64 -12.87 -0.52
CA ASP A 113 -4.36 -14.15 0.17
C ASP A 113 -2.93 -14.67 -0.11
N ASP A 114 -2.31 -14.19 -1.19
CA ASP A 114 -0.92 -14.46 -1.54
C ASP A 114 0.07 -14.09 -0.43
N ILE A 115 -0.20 -13.03 0.35
CA ILE A 115 0.69 -12.63 1.45
C ILE A 115 0.64 -13.63 2.60
N MET A 116 -0.40 -14.46 2.70
CA MET A 116 -0.56 -15.49 3.72
C MET A 116 0.18 -16.79 3.37
N ASN A 117 0.61 -16.96 2.12
CA ASN A 117 1.44 -18.09 1.73
C ASN A 117 2.94 -17.83 2.05
N PRO A 118 3.55 -18.56 3.01
CA PRO A 118 4.95 -18.32 3.40
C PRO A 118 5.93 -18.53 2.25
N LYS A 119 5.66 -19.48 1.33
CA LYS A 119 6.52 -19.73 0.18
C LYS A 119 6.49 -18.55 -0.78
N LYS A 120 5.31 -18.00 -1.08
CA LYS A 120 5.19 -16.81 -1.95
C LYS A 120 5.89 -15.60 -1.32
N LEU A 121 5.71 -15.39 -0.02
CA LEU A 121 6.37 -14.31 0.72
C LEU A 121 7.90 -14.44 0.68
N TYR A 122 8.44 -15.64 0.93
CA TYR A 122 9.87 -15.89 0.84
C TYR A 122 10.39 -15.63 -0.59
N GLN A 123 9.70 -16.12 -1.60
CA GLN A 123 10.08 -15.88 -3.00
C GLN A 123 10.07 -14.40 -3.37
N TYR A 124 9.16 -13.60 -2.81
CA TYR A 124 9.11 -12.16 -2.99
C TYR A 124 10.37 -11.46 -2.45
N TYR A 125 10.88 -11.90 -1.29
CA TYR A 125 12.05 -11.31 -0.64
C TYR A 125 13.36 -12.07 -0.84
N LYS A 126 13.40 -13.11 -1.70
CA LYS A 126 14.57 -14.01 -1.83
C LYS A 126 15.89 -13.32 -2.20
N ASN A 127 15.81 -12.18 -2.89
CA ASN A 127 16.96 -11.41 -3.34
C ASN A 127 17.21 -10.16 -2.47
N LEU A 128 16.47 -10.00 -1.38
CA LEU A 128 16.67 -8.89 -0.46
C LEU A 128 17.88 -9.20 0.43
N GLU A 129 18.95 -8.43 0.23
CA GLU A 129 20.14 -8.46 1.08
C GLU A 129 20.04 -7.31 2.09
N ILE A 130 19.88 -7.63 3.37
CA ILE A 130 19.92 -6.64 4.45
C ILE A 130 21.35 -6.64 4.99
N ASN A 131 22.14 -5.65 4.58
CA ASN A 131 23.47 -5.47 5.14
C ASN A 131 23.32 -4.97 6.58
N ASN A 132 23.81 -5.74 7.54
CA ASN A 132 24.00 -5.26 8.89
C ASN A 132 25.13 -4.22 8.86
N TYR A 133 24.77 -2.95 9.04
CA TYR A 133 25.75 -1.88 9.27
C TYR A 133 26.60 -2.12 10.55
N PHE A 134 26.25 -3.13 11.36
CA PHE A 134 26.87 -3.45 12.64
C PHE A 134 27.70 -4.75 12.65
N ASP A 135 27.84 -5.46 11.52
CA ASP A 135 28.73 -6.62 11.44
C ASP A 135 30.16 -6.11 11.13
N PHE A 136 30.91 -5.80 12.20
CA PHE A 136 32.38 -5.63 12.21
C PHE A 136 33.04 -6.83 12.88
#